data_AF-A0A166DVQ8-F1
#
_entry.id   AF-A0A166DVQ8-F1
#
_cell.length_a   1.000
_cell.length_b   1.000
_cell.length_c   1.000
_cell.angle_alpha   90.00
_cell.angle_beta   90.00
_cell.angle_gamma   90.00
#
_symmetry.space_group_name_H-M   'P 1'
#
loop_
_entity.id
_entity.type
_entity.pdbx_description
1 polymer ?
#
loop_
_entity_poly.entity_id
_entity_poly.type
_entity_poly.pdbx_seq_one_letter_code
_entity_poly.pdbx_strand_id
1 'polypeptide(L)'
;MGYKFNYEQLKGFFPPVVEEESRADFHSRCVSCNIPLGPGEGHCIPILQEPRMWHYSEEHFYASSCEVRGLPNTQFACDTCRRLLADPDSRDWSRLGVFFPCIPVLNYIAYVLQSLRSSPKEERMKTVDQILLDLEKYPDLTPERRAAAPFLDCFELYPRRRCNSQLPPEFTQVHVHNAPPAVSINGRSYRIIDSTTADDTLTKEPDSVLKISLYKPRSDDTDTTVLWRIRRSTGLYLACAAAVWPQDAGHKELYKAYLAVMRSTLFISRGLADEDVVRAPAVTKQFLKPQKELEASPPVETASPNCGSAQLKPPAPQTSYALVGHSTSQESQASGTTDSGFWSDDQPAPPISPVVAIMPMDRSKTISNDEDSSLGTFLVLEYVSTSGRSKGFCRKLLVPHYTDYEAMIAHCKHKISALKDVPNNKLALRSRNLPGHEREMVEIDKDSYTKAILHLNNVEVFVLEDDG
;
A
#
# COMPACT_ATOMS: atom_id res chain seq x y z
N MET A 1 2.27 5.25 -16.43
CA MET A 1 2.73 3.85 -16.29
C MET A 1 2.70 3.52 -14.80
N GLY A 2 2.02 2.44 -14.41
CA GLY A 2 1.98 2.02 -12.99
C GLY A 2 3.29 1.33 -12.63
N TYR A 3 4.00 1.87 -11.64
CA TYR A 3 5.12 1.19 -11.00
C TYR A 3 4.60 -0.11 -10.38
N LYS A 4 5.22 -1.25 -10.70
CA LYS A 4 4.92 -2.55 -10.07
C LYS A 4 6.16 -3.01 -9.31
N PHE A 5 5.98 -3.25 -8.01
CA PHE A 5 7.01 -3.77 -7.13
C PHE A 5 7.14 -5.30 -7.32
N ASN A 6 8.34 -5.89 -7.29
CA ASN A 6 8.54 -7.33 -7.48
C ASN A 6 9.63 -7.94 -6.56
N TYR A 7 9.98 -9.22 -6.72
CA TYR A 7 10.93 -9.90 -5.83
C TYR A 7 12.36 -9.46 -6.01
N GLU A 8 12.80 -9.21 -7.25
CA GLU A 8 14.14 -8.66 -7.47
C GLU A 8 14.32 -7.31 -6.77
N GLN A 9 13.25 -6.51 -6.72
CA GLN A 9 13.25 -5.24 -6.00
C GLN A 9 13.24 -5.38 -4.48
N LEU A 10 12.99 -6.56 -3.90
CA LEU A 10 13.17 -6.75 -2.46
C LEU A 10 14.65 -6.60 -2.04
N LYS A 11 15.58 -6.99 -2.93
CA LYS A 11 17.03 -6.93 -2.65
C LYS A 11 17.47 -5.46 -2.57
N GLY A 12 17.92 -5.03 -1.40
CA GLY A 12 18.41 -3.67 -1.19
C GLY A 12 17.31 -2.61 -1.10
N PHE A 13 16.02 -3.00 -1.10
CA PHE A 13 14.95 -2.04 -0.86
C PHE A 13 15.06 -1.43 0.53
N PHE A 14 15.31 -2.23 1.56
CA PHE A 14 15.54 -1.72 2.91
C PHE A 14 17.04 -1.49 3.13
N PRO A 15 17.44 -0.42 3.86
CA PRO A 15 18.81 -0.29 4.33
C PRO A 15 19.19 -1.49 5.21
N PRO A 16 20.46 -1.93 5.22
CA PRO A 16 20.89 -3.08 6.02
C PRO A 16 20.52 -2.99 7.51
N VAL A 17 20.58 -1.78 8.09
CA VAL A 17 20.17 -1.53 9.49
C VAL A 17 18.70 -1.90 9.72
N VAL A 18 17.82 -1.51 8.80
CA VAL A 18 16.38 -1.82 8.89
C VAL A 18 16.12 -3.31 8.67
N GLU A 19 16.90 -3.97 7.80
CA GLU A 19 16.80 -5.42 7.60
C GLU A 19 17.22 -6.20 8.86
N GLU A 20 18.27 -5.76 9.54
CA GLU A 20 18.75 -6.35 10.79
C GLU A 20 17.76 -6.12 11.94
N GLU A 21 17.26 -4.90 12.10
CA GLU A 21 16.22 -4.56 13.09
C GLU A 21 14.94 -5.36 12.83
N SER A 22 14.49 -5.47 11.57
CA SER A 22 13.31 -6.25 11.23
C SER A 22 13.51 -7.73 11.54
N ARG A 23 14.68 -8.30 11.21
CA ARG A 23 15.01 -9.68 11.58
C ARG A 23 14.99 -9.88 13.10
N ALA A 24 15.52 -8.94 13.87
CA ALA A 24 15.52 -8.99 15.32
C ALA A 24 14.10 -8.91 15.91
N ASP A 25 13.26 -7.99 15.42
CA ASP A 25 11.87 -7.81 15.83
C ASP A 25 11.02 -9.08 15.67
N PHE A 26 11.28 -9.84 14.60
CA PHE A 26 10.59 -11.11 14.34
C PHE A 26 11.35 -12.33 14.90
N HIS A 27 12.38 -12.13 15.74
CA HIS A 27 13.24 -13.18 16.28
C HIS A 27 13.74 -14.18 15.22
N SER A 28 14.09 -13.66 14.04
CA SER A 28 14.43 -14.47 12.86
C SER A 28 13.38 -15.52 12.51
N ARG A 29 12.08 -15.21 12.64
CA ARG A 29 10.98 -16.09 12.25
C ARG A 29 10.17 -15.49 11.10
N CYS A 30 9.61 -16.35 10.26
CA CYS A 30 8.68 -15.89 9.24
C CYS A 30 7.36 -15.41 9.86
N VAL A 31 6.95 -14.18 9.56
CA VAL A 31 5.68 -13.58 10.04
C VAL A 31 4.45 -14.43 9.72
N SER A 32 4.42 -15.16 8.60
CA SER A 32 3.23 -15.92 8.19
C SER A 32 3.20 -17.34 8.75
N CYS A 33 4.30 -18.10 8.63
CA CYS A 33 4.34 -19.52 8.99
C CYS A 33 5.05 -19.81 10.33
N ASN A 34 5.64 -18.79 10.96
CA ASN A 34 6.34 -18.86 12.24
C ASN A 34 7.58 -19.80 12.27
N ILE A 35 8.07 -20.25 11.12
CA ILE A 35 9.31 -21.05 11.07
C ILE A 35 10.51 -20.19 11.44
N PRO A 36 11.49 -20.72 12.18
CA PRO A 36 12.78 -20.08 12.36
C PRO A 36 13.54 -20.02 11.03
N LEU A 37 14.31 -18.95 10.84
CA LEU A 37 15.07 -18.63 9.64
C LEU A 37 16.53 -18.43 10.03
N GLY A 38 17.41 -19.14 9.34
CA GLY A 38 18.85 -19.03 9.52
C GLY A 38 19.45 -17.70 9.03
N PRO A 39 20.76 -17.52 9.25
CA PRO A 39 21.52 -16.41 8.66
C PRO A 39 21.40 -16.44 7.12
N GLY A 40 21.01 -15.31 6.52
CA GLY A 40 20.79 -15.22 5.07
C GLY A 40 19.47 -15.83 4.57
N GLU A 41 18.71 -16.49 5.43
CA GLU A 41 17.34 -16.89 5.13
C GLU A 41 16.37 -15.75 5.46
N GLY A 42 15.26 -15.68 4.73
CA GLY A 42 14.22 -14.67 4.93
C GLY A 42 14.41 -13.39 4.13
N HIS A 43 13.30 -12.67 3.95
CA HIS A 43 13.20 -11.47 3.13
C HIS A 43 12.39 -10.41 3.86
N CYS A 44 12.89 -9.18 3.82
CA CYS A 44 12.14 -8.00 4.27
C CYS A 44 11.18 -7.57 3.16
N ILE A 45 9.88 -7.65 3.43
CA ILE A 45 8.82 -7.34 2.48
C ILE A 45 8.16 -6.02 2.90
N PRO A 46 8.04 -5.05 1.97
CA PRO A 46 7.35 -3.82 2.29
C PRO A 46 5.83 -4.02 2.34
N ILE A 47 5.17 -3.47 3.37
CA ILE A 47 3.71 -3.54 3.54
C ILE A 47 3.02 -2.75 2.43
N LEU A 48 3.40 -1.47 2.33
CA LEU A 48 3.09 -0.64 1.19
C LEU A 48 4.17 -0.91 0.13
N GLN A 49 3.82 -1.22 -1.12
CA GLN A 49 4.81 -1.61 -2.15
C GLN A 49 4.92 -0.63 -3.32
N GLU A 50 3.96 0.28 -3.49
CA GLU A 50 3.91 1.17 -4.65
C GLU A 50 3.32 2.54 -4.26
N PRO A 51 3.63 3.62 -5.00
CA PRO A 51 3.26 4.98 -4.62
C PRO A 51 1.77 5.21 -4.30
N ARG A 52 0.85 4.51 -5.00
CA ARG A 52 -0.59 4.64 -4.71
C ARG A 52 -0.95 4.20 -3.28
N MET A 53 -0.27 3.20 -2.73
CA MET A 53 -0.52 2.73 -1.36
C MET A 53 -0.23 3.81 -0.33
N TRP A 54 0.81 4.61 -0.54
CA TRP A 54 1.10 5.74 0.32
C TRP A 54 0.13 6.88 0.14
N HIS A 55 -0.28 7.15 -1.11
CA HIS A 55 -1.32 8.14 -1.35
C HIS A 55 -2.58 7.82 -0.54
N TYR A 56 -3.01 6.56 -0.52
CA TYR A 56 -4.09 6.10 0.34
C TYR A 56 -3.80 6.27 1.84
N SER A 57 -2.55 6.04 2.27
CA SER A 57 -2.14 6.23 3.66
C SER A 57 -2.31 7.66 4.13
N GLU A 58 -1.88 8.63 3.31
CA GLU A 58 -1.95 10.06 3.61
C GLU A 58 -3.37 10.60 3.45
N GLU A 59 -4.00 10.37 2.29
CA GLU A 59 -5.32 10.92 1.95
C GLU A 59 -6.42 10.46 2.92
N HIS A 60 -6.28 9.28 3.51
CA HIS A 60 -7.26 8.72 4.44
C HIS A 60 -6.86 8.78 5.90
N PHE A 61 -5.74 9.46 6.20
CA PHE A 61 -5.20 9.57 7.55
C PHE A 61 -5.08 8.19 8.20
N TYR A 62 -4.46 7.24 7.51
CA TYR A 62 -4.25 5.90 8.05
C TYR A 62 -3.01 5.87 8.94
N ALA A 63 -1.83 6.23 8.40
CA ALA A 63 -0.58 6.16 9.15
C ALA A 63 -0.08 7.53 9.60
N SER A 64 0.56 7.59 10.77
CA SER A 64 1.23 8.80 11.29
C SER A 64 2.62 9.02 10.70
N SER A 65 3.26 7.96 10.23
CA SER A 65 4.57 7.99 9.55
C SER A 65 4.46 7.28 8.19
N CYS A 66 5.14 7.84 7.20
CA CYS A 66 5.21 7.32 5.84
C CYS A 66 6.66 7.04 5.41
N GLU A 67 7.54 6.66 6.35
CA GLU A 67 8.92 6.30 6.05
C GLU A 67 8.97 5.06 5.15
N VAL A 68 9.23 5.26 3.86
CA VAL A 68 9.06 4.20 2.83
C VAL A 68 9.95 2.99 3.11
N ARG A 69 11.17 3.27 3.54
CA ARG A 69 12.22 2.29 3.82
C ARG A 69 12.46 2.11 5.32
N GLY A 70 11.54 2.58 6.16
CA GLY A 70 11.64 2.50 7.61
C GLY A 70 11.10 1.17 8.15
N LEU A 71 11.51 0.85 9.37
CA LEU A 71 11.08 -0.34 10.09
C LEU A 71 9.53 -0.53 10.13
N PRO A 72 8.69 0.52 10.32
CA PRO A 72 7.24 0.36 10.35
C PRO A 72 6.63 -0.25 9.08
N ASN A 73 7.28 -0.08 7.93
CA ASN A 73 6.82 -0.62 6.64
C ASN A 73 7.36 -2.03 6.35
N THR A 74 8.02 -2.69 7.30
CA THR A 74 8.69 -3.99 7.06
C THR A 74 7.90 -5.18 7.60
N GLN A 75 7.95 -6.29 6.86
CA GLN A 75 7.61 -7.64 7.32
C GLN A 75 8.79 -8.57 7.06
N PHE A 76 8.99 -9.60 7.90
CA PHE A 76 10.04 -10.59 7.66
C PHE A 76 9.43 -11.96 7.31
N ALA A 77 9.74 -12.48 6.13
CA ALA A 77 9.12 -13.72 5.65
C ALA A 77 10.09 -14.65 4.91
N CYS A 78 9.81 -15.96 4.95
CA CYS A 78 10.59 -16.96 4.21
C CYS A 78 10.33 -16.92 2.70
N ASP A 79 11.12 -17.67 1.91
CA ASP A 79 10.98 -17.74 0.44
C ASP A 79 9.60 -18.25 -0.02
N THR A 80 8.95 -19.09 0.77
CA THR A 80 7.60 -19.60 0.45
C THR A 80 6.55 -18.53 0.75
N CYS A 81 6.56 -17.97 1.96
CA CYS A 81 5.55 -17.00 2.40
C CYS A 81 5.69 -15.64 1.73
N ARG A 82 6.88 -15.24 1.24
CA ARG A 82 7.02 -14.02 0.44
C ARG A 82 6.13 -14.03 -0.79
N ARG A 83 5.82 -15.22 -1.31
CA ARG A 83 4.97 -15.38 -2.48
C ARG A 83 3.51 -15.03 -2.24
N LEU A 84 3.09 -15.06 -0.99
CA LEU A 84 1.78 -14.64 -0.56
C LEU A 84 1.68 -13.11 -0.46
N LEU A 85 2.78 -12.47 -0.03
CA LEU A 85 2.79 -11.09 0.44
C LEU A 85 3.31 -10.09 -0.62
N ALA A 86 4.11 -10.54 -1.60
CA ALA A 86 4.66 -9.69 -2.66
C ALA A 86 4.33 -10.23 -4.06
N ASP A 87 4.30 -9.32 -5.05
CA ASP A 87 4.14 -9.67 -6.46
C ASP A 87 5.44 -10.34 -6.99
N PRO A 88 5.36 -11.44 -7.76
CA PRO A 88 6.55 -12.05 -8.38
C PRO A 88 7.07 -11.24 -9.57
N ASP A 89 8.26 -11.59 -10.06
CA ASP A 89 8.91 -10.91 -11.18
C ASP A 89 8.17 -11.06 -12.52
N SER A 90 7.40 -12.15 -12.67
CA SER A 90 6.53 -12.39 -13.82
C SER A 90 5.22 -11.59 -13.72
N ARG A 91 4.80 -10.95 -14.82
CA ARG A 91 3.61 -10.08 -14.89
C ARG A 91 2.27 -10.79 -14.65
N ASP A 92 2.25 -12.11 -14.59
CA ASP A 92 1.05 -12.94 -14.63
C ASP A 92 0.40 -13.15 -13.25
N TRP A 93 1.14 -12.89 -12.18
CA TRP A 93 0.68 -13.14 -10.82
C TRP A 93 0.81 -11.89 -9.97
N SER A 94 -0.04 -11.81 -8.97
CA SER A 94 -0.11 -10.68 -8.06
C SER A 94 -0.24 -11.23 -6.65
N ARG A 95 0.32 -10.58 -5.64
CA ARG A 95 0.27 -10.95 -4.22
C ARG A 95 -1.10 -11.52 -3.87
N LEU A 96 -1.07 -12.68 -3.23
CA LEU A 96 -2.23 -13.54 -3.06
C LEU A 96 -3.03 -13.18 -1.82
N GLY A 97 -2.36 -12.67 -0.78
CA GLY A 97 -2.97 -12.26 0.47
C GLY A 97 -2.52 -10.88 0.94
N VAL A 98 -3.32 -10.29 1.81
CA VAL A 98 -3.01 -9.05 2.54
C VAL A 98 -3.49 -9.22 3.98
N PHE A 99 -2.72 -8.69 4.92
CA PHE A 99 -3.13 -8.64 6.32
C PHE A 99 -4.12 -7.51 6.56
N PHE A 100 -5.25 -7.85 7.17
CA PHE A 100 -6.31 -6.93 7.56
C PHE A 100 -6.29 -6.78 9.07
N PRO A 101 -6.46 -5.57 9.63
CA PRO A 101 -6.71 -5.46 11.06
C PRO A 101 -7.95 -6.32 11.39
N CYS A 102 -7.92 -7.06 12.49
CA CYS A 102 -9.01 -7.96 12.83
C CYS A 102 -10.31 -7.21 13.15
N ILE A 103 -11.44 -7.93 13.13
CA ILE A 103 -12.79 -7.36 13.33
C ILE A 103 -12.89 -6.47 14.59
N PRO A 104 -12.41 -6.88 15.79
CA PRO A 104 -12.49 -6.02 16.99
C PRO A 104 -11.82 -4.66 16.79
N VAL A 105 -10.64 -4.64 16.18
CA VAL A 105 -9.88 -3.40 15.89
C VAL A 105 -10.60 -2.55 14.85
N LEU A 106 -11.07 -3.14 13.75
CA LEU A 106 -11.81 -2.42 12.71
C LEU A 106 -13.09 -1.79 13.25
N ASN A 107 -13.85 -2.51 14.09
CA ASN A 107 -15.06 -2.00 14.71
C ASN A 107 -14.76 -0.82 15.64
N TYR A 108 -13.70 -0.91 16.44
CA TYR A 108 -13.27 0.20 17.29
C TYR A 108 -12.85 1.42 16.48
N ILE A 109 -12.05 1.24 15.42
CA ILE A 109 -11.66 2.34 14.52
C ILE A 109 -12.92 2.99 13.92
N ALA A 110 -13.84 2.19 13.37
CA ALA A 110 -15.07 2.71 12.79
C ALA A 110 -15.91 3.50 13.80
N TYR A 111 -16.03 3.00 15.04
CA TYR A 111 -16.71 3.68 16.14
C TYR A 111 -16.06 5.05 16.45
N VAL A 112 -14.74 5.09 16.62
CA VAL A 112 -14.03 6.35 16.90
C VAL A 112 -14.20 7.33 15.73
N LEU A 113 -13.98 6.88 14.50
CA LEU A 113 -14.13 7.73 13.30
C LEU A 113 -15.54 8.31 13.15
N GLN A 114 -16.58 7.55 13.55
CA GLN A 114 -17.95 8.06 13.57
C GLN A 114 -18.12 9.15 14.62
N SER A 115 -17.56 8.98 15.82
CA SER A 115 -17.64 9.98 16.89
C SER A 115 -16.87 11.26 16.59
N LEU A 116 -15.79 11.17 15.80
CA LEU A 116 -14.96 12.32 15.43
C LEU A 116 -15.67 13.32 14.51
N ARG A 117 -16.75 12.94 13.80
CA ARG A 117 -17.39 13.82 12.81
C ARG A 117 -17.86 15.16 13.36
N SER A 118 -18.28 15.18 14.62
CA SER A 118 -18.72 16.38 15.33
C SER A 118 -17.60 17.07 16.13
N SER A 119 -16.38 16.55 16.07
CA SER A 119 -15.23 17.06 16.82
C SER A 119 -14.52 18.21 16.09
N PRO A 120 -13.68 18.99 16.79
CA PRO A 120 -12.80 19.99 16.17
C PRO A 120 -11.94 19.40 15.04
N LYS A 121 -11.45 20.26 14.14
CA LYS A 121 -10.68 19.86 12.96
C LYS A 121 -9.46 19.00 13.34
N GLU A 122 -8.75 19.38 14.38
CA GLU A 122 -7.52 18.72 14.85
C GLU A 122 -7.78 17.27 15.24
N GLU A 123 -8.89 17.01 15.94
CA GLU A 123 -9.33 15.67 16.32
C GLU A 123 -9.74 14.83 15.10
N ARG A 124 -10.38 15.46 14.10
CA ARG A 124 -10.78 14.79 12.85
C ARG A 124 -9.59 14.37 11.98
N MET A 125 -8.49 15.11 12.07
CA MET A 125 -7.23 14.83 11.37
C MET A 125 -6.40 13.72 12.03
N LYS A 126 -6.81 13.20 13.20
CA LYS A 126 -6.09 12.09 13.86
C LYS A 126 -5.97 10.88 12.94
N THR A 127 -4.78 10.34 12.80
CA THR A 127 -4.59 9.14 11.97
C THR A 127 -5.13 7.89 12.66
N VAL A 128 -5.36 6.80 11.91
CA VAL A 128 -5.72 5.51 12.53
C VAL A 128 -4.64 5.06 13.51
N ASP A 129 -3.37 5.23 13.19
CA ASP A 129 -2.28 4.94 14.12
C ASP A 129 -2.42 5.75 15.42
N GLN A 130 -2.75 7.03 15.36
CA GLN A 130 -2.97 7.85 16.56
C GLN A 130 -4.19 7.37 17.37
N ILE A 131 -5.27 6.95 16.70
CA ILE A 131 -6.44 6.36 17.37
C ILE A 131 -6.07 5.08 18.13
N LEU A 132 -5.17 4.28 17.58
CA LEU A 132 -4.72 3.02 18.20
C LEU A 132 -3.66 3.25 19.27
N LEU A 133 -2.81 4.26 19.15
CA LEU A 133 -1.94 4.72 20.24
C LEU A 133 -2.77 5.21 21.43
N ASP A 134 -3.87 5.93 21.17
CA ASP A 134 -4.82 6.32 22.22
C ASP A 134 -5.48 5.09 22.87
N LEU A 135 -5.77 4.02 22.11
CA LEU A 135 -6.29 2.76 22.62
C LEU A 135 -5.27 2.03 23.51
N GLU A 136 -4.03 1.94 23.06
CA GLU A 136 -2.92 1.34 23.81
C GLU A 136 -2.69 2.06 25.15
N LYS A 137 -2.68 3.39 25.14
CA LYS A 137 -2.45 4.20 26.34
C LYS A 137 -3.60 4.12 27.33
N TYR A 138 -4.83 3.93 26.85
CA TYR A 138 -6.03 3.97 27.66
C TYR A 138 -7.02 2.85 27.30
N PRO A 139 -6.67 1.58 27.59
CA PRO A 139 -7.46 0.42 27.14
C PRO A 139 -8.80 0.28 27.88
N ASP A 140 -8.89 0.80 29.11
CA ASP A 140 -10.03 0.52 30.00
C ASP A 140 -11.11 1.60 30.05
N LEU A 141 -10.94 2.72 29.33
CA LEU A 141 -11.82 3.90 29.48
C LEU A 141 -13.25 3.68 29.00
N THR A 142 -13.46 2.83 27.98
CA THR A 142 -14.81 2.55 27.44
C THR A 142 -14.98 1.06 27.15
N PRO A 143 -16.23 0.55 27.04
CA PRO A 143 -16.49 -0.83 26.65
C PRO A 143 -15.86 -1.21 25.30
N GLU A 144 -15.89 -0.30 24.31
CA GLU A 144 -15.33 -0.52 22.98
C GLU A 144 -13.80 -0.66 23.05
N ARG A 145 -13.15 0.16 23.88
CA ARG A 145 -11.70 0.07 24.13
C ARG A 145 -11.33 -1.25 24.77
N ARG A 146 -12.03 -1.67 25.83
CA ARG A 146 -11.78 -2.97 26.48
C ARG A 146 -11.99 -4.16 25.54
N ALA A 147 -12.95 -4.06 24.63
CA ALA A 147 -13.23 -5.10 23.66
C ALA A 147 -12.13 -5.22 22.59
N ALA A 148 -11.53 -4.09 22.16
CA ALA A 148 -10.54 -4.05 21.09
C ALA A 148 -9.08 -4.14 21.57
N ALA A 149 -8.75 -3.62 22.75
CA ALA A 149 -7.39 -3.56 23.28
C ALA A 149 -6.63 -4.89 23.28
N PRO A 150 -7.23 -6.06 23.62
CA PRO A 150 -6.54 -7.35 23.55
C PRO A 150 -6.04 -7.74 22.15
N PHE A 151 -6.66 -7.14 21.13
CA PHE A 151 -6.42 -7.39 19.72
C PHE A 151 -5.60 -6.29 19.05
N LEU A 152 -5.01 -5.38 19.83
CA LEU A 152 -4.00 -4.47 19.30
C LEU A 152 -2.93 -5.27 18.54
N ASP A 153 -2.51 -4.71 17.40
CA ASP A 153 -1.59 -5.32 16.45
C ASP A 153 -2.02 -6.68 15.89
N CYS A 154 -3.28 -7.11 16.06
CA CYS A 154 -3.75 -8.39 15.55
C CYS A 154 -4.41 -8.25 14.17
N PHE A 155 -3.95 -9.07 13.24
CA PHE A 155 -4.34 -9.06 11.85
C PHE A 155 -4.88 -10.43 11.40
N GLU A 156 -5.81 -10.42 10.45
CA GLU A 156 -6.27 -11.60 9.73
C GLU A 156 -5.68 -11.60 8.32
N LEU A 157 -5.18 -12.75 7.88
CA LEU A 157 -4.71 -12.90 6.52
C LEU A 157 -5.91 -13.09 5.58
N TYR A 158 -6.11 -12.15 4.66
CA TYR A 158 -7.25 -12.10 3.76
C TYR A 158 -6.81 -12.31 2.30
N PRO A 159 -7.53 -13.11 1.50
CA PRO A 159 -7.18 -13.29 0.09
C PRO A 159 -7.49 -12.02 -0.73
N ARG A 160 -6.58 -11.65 -1.62
CA ARG A 160 -6.78 -10.44 -2.45
C ARG A 160 -7.93 -10.58 -3.46
N ARG A 161 -8.12 -11.77 -4.02
CA ARG A 161 -9.10 -12.06 -5.08
C ARG A 161 -9.86 -13.34 -4.74
N ARG A 162 -10.92 -13.66 -5.48
CA ARG A 162 -11.50 -15.01 -5.41
C ARG A 162 -10.49 -16.04 -5.95
N CYS A 163 -10.56 -17.26 -5.43
CA CYS A 163 -9.71 -18.34 -5.90
C CYS A 163 -10.03 -18.62 -7.37
N ASN A 164 -9.02 -18.52 -8.24
CA ASN A 164 -9.09 -19.12 -9.55
C ASN A 164 -8.71 -20.59 -9.37
N SER A 165 -9.52 -21.52 -9.89
CA SER A 165 -9.31 -22.99 -9.77
C SER A 165 -7.97 -23.52 -10.31
N GLN A 166 -7.12 -22.63 -10.83
CA GLN A 166 -5.81 -22.92 -11.42
C GLN A 166 -4.63 -22.69 -10.46
N LEU A 167 -4.85 -22.10 -9.27
CA LEU A 167 -3.75 -21.90 -8.31
C LEU A 167 -3.36 -23.22 -7.64
N PRO A 168 -2.07 -23.59 -7.64
CA PRO A 168 -1.61 -24.78 -6.94
C PRO A 168 -1.88 -24.69 -5.42
N PRO A 169 -2.16 -25.82 -4.74
CA PRO A 169 -2.51 -25.84 -3.32
C PRO A 169 -1.52 -25.12 -2.40
N GLU A 170 -0.23 -25.20 -2.70
CA GLU A 170 0.87 -24.54 -1.97
C GLU A 170 0.78 -23.01 -1.97
N PHE A 171 0.02 -22.42 -2.89
CA PHE A 171 -0.25 -20.97 -2.94
C PHE A 171 -1.57 -20.59 -2.27
N THR A 172 -2.38 -21.58 -1.89
CA THR A 172 -3.71 -21.37 -1.29
C THR A 172 -3.72 -21.62 0.22
N GLN A 173 -2.62 -22.15 0.77
CA GLN A 173 -2.50 -22.53 2.17
C GLN A 173 -1.26 -21.93 2.83
N VAL A 174 -1.41 -21.56 4.10
CA VAL A 174 -0.31 -21.21 5.00
C VAL A 174 -0.16 -22.31 6.02
N HIS A 175 1.03 -22.87 6.14
CA HIS A 175 1.37 -23.87 7.13
C HIS A 175 2.00 -23.17 8.33
N VAL A 176 1.25 -22.96 9.39
CA VAL A 176 1.75 -22.32 10.60
C VAL A 176 2.33 -23.38 11.51
N HIS A 177 3.62 -23.28 11.77
CA HIS A 177 4.35 -24.19 12.63
C HIS A 177 4.24 -23.74 14.09
N ASN A 178 4.04 -24.71 14.98
CA ASN A 178 3.96 -24.49 16.42
C ASN A 178 2.95 -23.40 16.80
N ALA A 179 1.76 -23.51 16.20
CA ALA A 179 0.71 -22.54 16.43
C ALA A 179 0.21 -22.65 17.89
N PRO A 180 0.03 -21.52 18.60
CA PRO A 180 -0.34 -21.56 20.00
C PRO A 180 -1.73 -22.18 20.23
N PRO A 181 -2.06 -22.58 21.46
CA PRO A 181 -3.40 -23.02 21.80
C PRO A 181 -4.42 -21.89 21.54
N ALA A 182 -5.67 -22.28 21.30
CA ALA A 182 -6.73 -21.30 21.18
C ALA A 182 -7.07 -20.71 22.56
N VAL A 183 -7.38 -19.43 22.60
CA VAL A 183 -7.78 -18.66 23.77
C VAL A 183 -9.20 -18.12 23.55
N SER A 184 -10.02 -18.11 24.61
CA SER A 184 -11.36 -17.52 24.54
C SER A 184 -11.30 -16.06 25.00
N ILE A 185 -11.74 -15.15 24.13
CA ILE A 185 -11.80 -13.71 24.41
C ILE A 185 -13.20 -13.23 24.02
N ASN A 186 -13.93 -12.61 24.94
CA ASN A 186 -15.31 -12.15 24.72
C ASN A 186 -16.24 -13.25 24.17
N GLY A 187 -16.06 -14.49 24.64
CA GLY A 187 -16.89 -15.64 24.24
C GLY A 187 -16.61 -16.18 22.83
N ARG A 188 -15.55 -15.72 22.15
CA ARG A 188 -15.10 -16.24 20.85
C ARG A 188 -13.72 -16.87 20.98
N SER A 189 -13.47 -17.94 20.22
CA SER A 189 -12.20 -18.65 20.23
C SER A 189 -11.22 -18.02 19.23
N TYR A 190 -10.01 -17.72 19.68
CA TYR A 190 -8.95 -17.13 18.86
C TYR A 190 -7.65 -17.91 19.00
N ARG A 191 -6.89 -18.01 17.92
CA ARG A 191 -5.50 -18.46 17.95
C ARG A 191 -4.63 -17.32 17.46
N ILE A 192 -3.84 -16.72 18.36
CA ILE A 192 -3.03 -15.52 18.07
C ILE A 192 -1.58 -15.94 17.88
N ILE A 193 -1.09 -15.89 16.65
CA ILE A 193 0.28 -16.19 16.28
C ILE A 193 1.12 -14.92 16.50
N ASP A 194 2.08 -14.96 17.42
CA ASP A 194 3.00 -13.85 17.69
C ASP A 194 4.43 -14.28 17.37
N SER A 195 4.97 -13.79 16.27
CA SER A 195 6.36 -14.03 15.88
C SER A 195 7.34 -13.09 16.57
N THR A 196 6.86 -12.10 17.33
CA THR A 196 7.69 -11.13 18.07
C THR A 196 7.91 -11.52 19.53
N THR A 197 7.41 -12.69 19.93
CA THR A 197 7.73 -13.30 21.23
C THR A 197 8.70 -14.45 21.03
N ALA A 198 9.91 -14.30 21.59
CA ALA A 198 10.88 -15.37 21.74
C ALA A 198 10.33 -16.43 22.71
N ASP A 199 9.59 -17.40 22.18
CA ASP A 199 9.32 -18.62 22.92
C ASP A 199 10.56 -19.51 22.82
N ASP A 200 11.40 -19.49 23.86
CA ASP A 200 12.63 -20.30 23.97
C ASP A 200 12.33 -21.82 23.97
N THR A 201 11.07 -22.17 24.21
CA THR A 201 10.57 -23.55 24.19
C THR A 201 10.44 -24.15 22.79
N LEU A 202 10.53 -23.33 21.73
CA LEU A 202 10.35 -23.72 20.32
C LEU A 202 11.63 -24.18 19.61
N THR A 203 12.69 -24.49 20.35
CA THR A 203 13.92 -25.10 19.81
C THR A 203 13.75 -26.58 19.45
N LYS A 204 12.59 -27.17 19.72
CA LYS A 204 12.23 -28.54 19.28
C LYS A 204 11.69 -28.52 17.85
N GLU A 205 11.82 -29.64 17.15
CA GLU A 205 11.21 -29.84 15.83
C GLU A 205 9.73 -29.40 15.85
N PRO A 206 9.19 -28.91 14.71
CA PRO A 206 7.80 -28.45 14.66
C PRO A 206 6.83 -29.61 14.94
N ASP A 207 6.41 -29.73 16.21
CA ASP A 207 5.57 -30.82 16.70
C ASP A 207 4.12 -30.71 16.17
N SER A 208 3.70 -29.53 15.70
CA SER A 208 2.37 -29.32 15.14
C SER A 208 2.36 -28.33 13.97
N VAL A 209 1.57 -28.65 12.93
CA VAL A 209 1.36 -27.79 11.76
C VAL A 209 -0.12 -27.51 11.61
N LEU A 210 -0.48 -26.24 11.78
CA LEU A 210 -1.81 -25.74 11.48
C LEU A 210 -1.89 -25.32 10.02
N LYS A 211 -2.77 -25.94 9.24
CA LYS A 211 -3.02 -25.58 7.84
C LYS A 211 -4.15 -24.55 7.77
N ILE A 212 -3.82 -23.35 7.31
CA ILE A 212 -4.78 -22.26 7.13
C ILE A 212 -5.01 -22.08 5.64
N SER A 213 -6.26 -22.24 5.21
CA SER A 213 -6.62 -22.01 3.81
C SER A 213 -7.05 -20.56 3.61
N LEU A 214 -6.49 -19.88 2.61
CA LEU A 214 -6.80 -18.48 2.29
C LEU A 214 -8.21 -18.31 1.71
N TYR A 215 -8.66 -19.28 0.92
CA TYR A 215 -9.88 -19.16 0.10
C TYR A 215 -11.03 -20.05 0.55
N LYS A 216 -10.83 -20.93 1.54
CA LYS A 216 -11.94 -21.72 2.05
C LYS A 216 -12.79 -20.78 2.89
N PRO A 217 -14.13 -20.75 2.67
CA PRO A 217 -15.01 -20.16 3.67
C PRO A 217 -14.62 -20.77 5.02
N ARG A 218 -14.44 -19.94 6.05
CA ARG A 218 -14.52 -20.47 7.41
C ARG A 218 -15.91 -21.08 7.49
N SER A 219 -15.99 -22.41 7.51
CA SER A 219 -17.24 -23.08 7.84
C SER A 219 -17.63 -22.60 9.23
N ASP A 220 -18.92 -22.48 9.48
CA ASP A 220 -19.45 -22.20 10.83
C ASP A 220 -18.91 -23.21 11.87
N ASP A 221 -18.40 -24.38 11.42
CA ASP A 221 -17.77 -25.43 12.22
C ASP A 221 -16.35 -25.14 12.73
N THR A 222 -15.65 -24.10 12.25
CA THR A 222 -14.36 -23.68 12.85
C THR A 222 -14.57 -22.47 13.73
N ASP A 223 -14.94 -22.71 14.99
CA ASP A 223 -15.19 -21.68 16.02
C ASP A 223 -13.93 -20.83 16.34
N THR A 224 -12.75 -21.25 15.87
CA THR A 224 -11.48 -20.56 16.14
C THR A 224 -11.02 -19.65 15.00
N THR A 225 -10.93 -18.36 15.29
CA THR A 225 -10.34 -17.35 14.40
C THR A 225 -8.81 -17.31 14.57
N VAL A 226 -8.06 -17.40 13.47
CA VAL A 226 -6.59 -17.27 13.50
C VAL A 226 -6.19 -15.83 13.22
N LEU A 227 -5.40 -15.26 14.11
CA LEU A 227 -4.87 -13.90 14.05
C LEU A 227 -3.34 -13.93 14.07
N TRP A 228 -2.70 -12.95 13.46
CA TRP A 228 -1.27 -12.69 13.53
C TRP A 228 -1.06 -11.39 14.30
N ARG A 229 -0.29 -11.44 15.38
CA ARG A 229 0.15 -10.24 16.08
C ARG A 229 1.42 -9.71 15.42
N ILE A 230 1.32 -8.55 14.79
CA ILE A 230 2.40 -7.93 14.01
C ILE A 230 2.56 -6.49 14.48
N ARG A 231 3.58 -6.20 15.30
CA ARG A 231 3.81 -4.86 15.88
C ARG A 231 4.37 -3.89 14.83
N ARG A 232 3.48 -3.45 13.95
CA ARG A 232 3.74 -2.55 12.82
C ARG A 232 2.54 -1.60 12.67
N SER A 233 2.72 -0.53 11.89
CA SER A 233 1.63 0.45 11.69
C SER A 233 0.40 -0.22 11.09
N THR A 234 -0.70 -0.19 11.83
CA THR A 234 -2.01 -0.66 11.37
C THR A 234 -2.51 0.20 10.21
N GLY A 235 -2.19 1.49 10.24
CA GLY A 235 -2.46 2.41 9.14
C GLY A 235 -1.87 1.95 7.80
N LEU A 236 -0.63 1.44 7.79
CA LEU A 236 -0.02 0.94 6.56
C LEU A 236 -0.79 -0.29 6.02
N TYR A 237 -1.24 -1.21 6.88
CA TYR A 237 -2.05 -2.34 6.41
C TYR A 237 -3.40 -1.91 5.82
N LEU A 238 -4.06 -0.91 6.41
CA LEU A 238 -5.30 -0.35 5.85
C LEU A 238 -5.06 0.34 4.52
N ALA A 239 -3.98 1.08 4.37
CA ALA A 239 -3.62 1.73 3.12
C ALA A 239 -3.27 0.70 2.02
N CYS A 240 -2.57 -0.37 2.39
CA CYS A 240 -2.32 -1.53 1.54
C CYS A 240 -3.64 -2.17 1.07
N ALA A 241 -4.56 -2.45 2.00
CA ALA A 241 -5.89 -2.97 1.73
C ALA A 241 -6.69 -2.06 0.77
N ALA A 242 -6.73 -0.75 1.04
CA ALA A 242 -7.40 0.25 0.19
C ALA A 242 -6.88 0.24 -1.24
N ALA A 243 -5.56 0.14 -1.43
CA ALA A 243 -4.95 0.16 -2.74
C ALA A 243 -5.14 -1.14 -3.53
N VAL A 244 -5.12 -2.30 -2.87
CA VAL A 244 -5.33 -3.59 -3.55
C VAL A 244 -6.79 -3.86 -3.86
N TRP A 245 -7.69 -3.22 -3.10
CA TRP A 245 -9.13 -3.37 -3.18
C TRP A 245 -9.55 -4.84 -3.21
N PRO A 246 -9.40 -5.58 -2.10
CA PRO A 246 -9.65 -6.99 -2.11
C PRO A 246 -11.14 -7.25 -2.35
N GLN A 247 -11.42 -8.35 -3.05
CA GLN A 247 -12.79 -8.76 -3.32
C GLN A 247 -13.42 -9.36 -2.05
N ASP A 248 -14.75 -9.36 -1.96
CA ASP A 248 -15.47 -10.14 -0.95
C ASP A 248 -15.32 -11.64 -1.27
N ALA A 249 -14.17 -12.18 -0.89
CA ALA A 249 -13.71 -13.53 -1.11
C ALA A 249 -13.27 -14.08 0.25
N GLY A 250 -14.08 -14.94 0.85
CA GLY A 250 -13.80 -15.48 2.18
C GLY A 250 -14.65 -14.83 3.27
N HIS A 251 -14.02 -14.14 4.21
CA HIS A 251 -14.68 -13.67 5.44
C HIS A 251 -15.50 -12.40 5.21
N LYS A 252 -16.80 -12.56 4.93
CA LYS A 252 -17.74 -11.45 4.66
C LYS A 252 -17.81 -10.41 5.79
N GLU A 253 -17.84 -10.86 7.05
CA GLU A 253 -17.93 -9.94 8.20
C GLU A 253 -16.68 -9.06 8.33
N LEU A 254 -15.49 -9.64 8.14
CA LEU A 254 -14.24 -8.90 8.12
C LEU A 254 -14.23 -7.85 7.01
N TYR A 255 -14.69 -8.23 5.81
CA TYR A 255 -14.82 -7.30 4.70
C TYR A 255 -15.82 -6.17 5.00
N LYS A 256 -16.96 -6.48 5.63
CA LYS A 256 -17.96 -5.49 6.06
C LYS A 256 -17.39 -4.51 7.10
N ALA A 257 -16.66 -5.01 8.09
CA ALA A 257 -16.00 -4.17 9.09
C ALA A 257 -14.95 -3.24 8.45
N TYR A 258 -14.16 -3.76 7.52
CA TYR A 258 -13.21 -2.98 6.74
C TYR A 258 -13.91 -1.88 5.92
N LEU A 259 -15.00 -2.22 5.22
CA LEU A 259 -15.78 -1.24 4.46
C LEU A 259 -16.36 -0.13 5.36
N ALA A 260 -16.69 -0.41 6.61
CA ALA A 260 -17.17 0.61 7.55
C ALA A 260 -16.08 1.64 7.88
N VAL A 261 -14.83 1.18 8.09
CA VAL A 261 -13.66 2.05 8.24
C VAL A 261 -13.41 2.85 6.98
N MET A 262 -13.29 2.17 5.82
CA MET A 262 -13.09 2.80 4.52
C MET A 262 -14.13 3.89 4.23
N ARG A 263 -15.41 3.61 4.46
CA ARG A 263 -16.47 4.60 4.20
C ARG A 263 -16.35 5.82 5.09
N SER A 264 -15.94 5.63 6.34
CA SER A 264 -15.74 6.72 7.29
C SER A 264 -14.53 7.58 6.95
N THR A 265 -13.50 7.02 6.30
CA THR A 265 -12.32 7.76 5.86
C THR A 265 -12.46 8.39 4.47
N LEU A 266 -13.09 7.69 3.52
CA LEU A 266 -13.20 8.10 2.11
C LEU A 266 -14.40 9.01 1.81
N PHE A 267 -15.61 8.54 2.06
CA PHE A 267 -16.81 9.19 1.51
C PHE A 267 -17.30 10.37 2.32
N ILE A 268 -16.86 10.45 3.57
CA ILE A 268 -17.34 11.44 4.52
C ILE A 268 -16.21 12.42 4.85
N SER A 269 -14.97 12.14 4.41
CA SER A 269 -13.73 12.86 4.77
C SER A 269 -13.64 13.19 6.26
N ARG A 270 -14.36 12.44 7.11
CA ARG A 270 -14.59 12.75 8.53
C ARG A 270 -15.13 14.18 8.76
N GLY A 271 -15.65 14.84 7.72
CA GLY A 271 -16.08 16.25 7.70
C GLY A 271 -14.99 17.27 7.33
N LEU A 272 -13.80 16.81 6.92
CA LEU A 272 -12.68 17.67 6.49
C LEU A 272 -12.91 18.17 5.06
N ALA A 273 -12.46 19.40 4.79
CA ALA A 273 -12.41 19.93 3.42
C ALA A 273 -11.20 19.33 2.67
N ASP A 274 -11.25 19.31 1.34
CA ASP A 274 -10.14 18.80 0.52
C ASP A 274 -8.83 19.57 0.78
N GLU A 275 -8.91 20.86 1.11
CA GLU A 275 -7.75 21.69 1.44
C GLU A 275 -7.07 21.29 2.76
N ASP A 276 -7.81 20.63 3.66
CA ASP A 276 -7.28 20.16 4.95
C ASP A 276 -6.40 18.91 4.78
N VAL A 277 -6.51 18.23 3.64
CA VAL A 277 -5.76 17.01 3.32
C VAL A 277 -4.40 17.39 2.73
N VAL A 278 -3.40 17.51 3.59
CA VAL A 278 -2.01 17.79 3.17
C VAL A 278 -1.46 16.58 2.41
N ARG A 279 -1.30 16.70 1.09
CA ARG A 279 -0.67 15.69 0.23
C ARG A 279 0.84 15.87 0.30
N ALA A 280 1.61 14.88 0.77
CA ALA A 280 3.06 15.04 0.84
C ALA A 280 3.70 14.76 -0.53
N PRO A 281 4.35 15.75 -1.19
CA PRO A 281 5.08 15.51 -2.44
C PRO A 281 6.33 14.62 -2.25
N ALA A 282 6.70 14.34 -1.00
CA ALA A 282 7.93 13.66 -0.61
C ALA A 282 7.93 12.16 -0.90
N VAL A 283 6.77 11.49 -0.90
CA VAL A 283 6.68 10.03 -1.06
C VAL A 283 7.17 9.57 -2.43
N THR A 284 6.73 10.22 -3.51
CA THR A 284 7.16 9.86 -4.87
C THR A 284 8.69 9.97 -5.01
N LYS A 285 9.31 10.97 -4.38
CA LYS A 285 10.76 11.15 -4.38
C LYS A 285 11.48 10.01 -3.65
N GLN A 286 10.91 9.48 -2.57
CA GLN A 286 11.47 8.34 -1.82
C GLN A 286 11.47 7.04 -2.62
N PHE A 287 10.53 6.85 -3.55
CA PHE A 287 10.50 5.69 -4.46
C PHE A 287 11.49 5.77 -5.62
N LEU A 288 11.78 6.97 -6.10
CA LEU A 288 12.67 7.19 -7.25
C LEU A 288 14.15 7.11 -6.86
N LYS A 289 14.49 7.39 -5.59
CA LYS A 289 15.87 7.36 -5.09
C LYS A 289 16.49 5.94 -5.15
N PRO A 290 15.82 4.86 -4.69
CA PRO A 290 16.32 3.50 -4.80
C PRO A 290 16.57 3.03 -6.23
N GLN A 291 15.73 3.41 -7.19
CA GLN A 291 15.95 3.01 -8.59
C GLN A 291 17.27 3.56 -9.12
N LYS A 292 17.55 4.84 -8.83
CA LYS A 292 18.82 5.47 -9.20
C LYS A 292 20.01 4.90 -8.43
N GLU A 293 19.84 4.55 -7.16
CA GLU A 293 20.89 3.92 -6.34
C GLU A 293 21.19 2.48 -6.80
N LEU A 294 20.17 1.68 -7.15
CA LEU A 294 20.34 0.35 -7.74
C LEU A 294 21.01 0.44 -9.12
N GLU A 295 20.59 1.40 -9.96
CA GLU A 295 21.18 1.63 -11.29
C GLU A 295 22.62 2.17 -11.20
N ALA A 296 22.96 2.93 -10.15
CA ALA A 296 24.29 3.48 -9.92
C ALA A 296 25.23 2.52 -9.17
N SER A 297 24.72 1.40 -8.65
CA SER A 297 25.54 0.37 -8.01
C SER A 297 26.41 -0.31 -9.08
N PRO A 298 27.75 -0.34 -8.95
CA PRO A 298 28.59 -1.06 -9.91
C PRO A 298 28.16 -2.54 -9.92
N PRO A 299 28.20 -3.22 -11.09
CA PRO A 299 27.85 -4.62 -11.17
C PRO A 299 28.73 -5.39 -10.19
N VAL A 300 28.09 -6.08 -9.25
CA VAL A 300 28.76 -6.97 -8.31
C VAL A 300 29.51 -8.00 -9.16
N GLU A 301 30.85 -7.95 -9.11
CA GLU A 301 31.69 -9.01 -9.67
C GLU A 301 31.24 -10.31 -9.03
N THR A 302 30.54 -11.12 -9.82
CA THR A 302 30.19 -12.47 -9.43
C THR A 302 31.51 -13.22 -9.34
N ALA A 303 32.03 -13.35 -8.12
CA ALA A 303 33.08 -14.30 -7.82
C ALA A 303 32.57 -15.67 -8.28
N SER A 304 33.13 -16.16 -9.40
CA SER A 304 32.81 -17.46 -9.96
C SER A 304 32.96 -18.50 -8.86
N PRO A 305 31.91 -19.29 -8.54
CA PRO A 305 32.09 -20.44 -7.68
C PRO A 305 32.91 -21.44 -8.49
N ASN A 306 34.17 -21.61 -8.08
CA ASN A 306 35.01 -22.71 -8.50
C ASN A 306 34.40 -24.00 -7.92
N CYS A 307 33.37 -24.52 -8.58
CA CYS A 307 32.68 -25.74 -8.20
C CYS A 307 33.26 -26.88 -9.03
N GLY A 308 34.08 -27.71 -8.37
CA GLY A 308 34.63 -28.92 -8.93
C GLY A 308 33.51 -29.82 -9.47
N SER A 309 33.62 -30.14 -10.76
CA SER A 309 32.75 -31.06 -11.47
C SER A 309 32.86 -32.48 -10.91
N ALA A 310 31.89 -32.89 -10.09
CA ALA A 310 31.55 -34.29 -9.88
C ALA A 310 30.32 -34.62 -10.74
N GLN A 311 30.55 -35.37 -11.83
CA GLN A 311 29.48 -35.92 -12.67
C GLN A 311 28.63 -36.90 -11.86
N LEU A 312 27.37 -36.54 -11.59
CA LEU A 312 26.33 -37.48 -11.21
C LEU A 312 25.42 -37.75 -12.42
N LYS A 313 25.39 -39.02 -12.80
CA LYS A 313 24.66 -39.63 -13.90
C LYS A 313 23.15 -39.58 -13.62
N PRO A 314 22.29 -39.11 -14.54
CA PRO A 314 20.85 -39.14 -14.33
C PRO A 314 20.31 -40.58 -14.46
N PRO A 315 19.39 -41.02 -13.59
CA PRO A 315 18.66 -42.26 -13.83
C PRO A 315 17.57 -42.06 -14.88
N ALA A 316 17.32 -43.15 -15.62
CA ALA A 316 16.40 -43.25 -16.75
C ALA A 316 14.92 -43.01 -16.38
N PRO A 317 14.08 -42.59 -17.34
CA PRO A 317 12.65 -42.42 -17.12
C PRO A 317 11.96 -43.79 -17.12
N GLN A 318 11.14 -44.06 -16.11
CA GLN A 318 10.21 -45.18 -16.12
C GLN A 318 8.80 -44.73 -16.52
N THR A 319 8.24 -45.54 -17.39
CA THR A 319 7.05 -45.38 -18.20
C THR A 319 5.79 -45.88 -17.49
N SER A 320 4.70 -45.11 -17.63
CA SER A 320 3.32 -45.52 -17.97
C SER A 320 2.46 -46.42 -17.06
N TYR A 321 1.14 -46.22 -17.29
CA TYR A 321 -0.08 -46.97 -16.92
C TYR A 321 -0.79 -46.49 -15.63
N ALA A 322 -2.11 -46.31 -15.56
CA ALA A 322 -3.19 -46.72 -16.45
C ALA A 322 -4.40 -45.77 -16.36
N LEU A 323 -5.10 -45.61 -17.49
CA LEU A 323 -6.51 -45.24 -17.55
C LEU A 323 -7.36 -46.31 -16.88
N VAL A 324 -8.25 -45.91 -15.96
CA VAL A 324 -9.47 -46.65 -15.66
C VAL A 324 -10.61 -45.64 -15.61
N GLY A 325 -11.56 -45.81 -16.52
CA GLY A 325 -12.81 -45.06 -16.52
C GLY A 325 -13.77 -45.61 -15.49
N HIS A 326 -14.61 -44.73 -14.94
CA HIS A 326 -15.95 -45.09 -14.54
C HIS A 326 -16.89 -43.90 -14.80
N SER A 327 -17.83 -44.15 -15.71
CA SER A 327 -19.10 -43.46 -15.81
C SER A 327 -20.00 -43.93 -14.67
N THR A 328 -20.68 -43.01 -13.99
CA THR A 328 -22.13 -43.11 -13.77
C THR A 328 -22.71 -41.76 -13.34
N SER A 329 -23.75 -41.39 -14.06
CA SER A 329 -24.80 -40.42 -13.78
C SER A 329 -25.43 -40.56 -12.39
N GLN A 330 -25.83 -39.42 -11.80
CA GLN A 330 -27.20 -39.28 -11.30
C GLN A 330 -27.58 -37.81 -11.09
N GLU A 331 -28.71 -37.45 -11.69
CA GLU A 331 -29.49 -36.25 -11.43
C GLU A 331 -30.06 -36.30 -10.01
N SER A 332 -30.12 -35.13 -9.36
CA SER A 332 -31.20 -34.85 -8.42
C SER A 332 -31.44 -33.35 -8.36
N GLN A 333 -32.57 -32.97 -8.95
CA GLN A 333 -33.25 -31.70 -8.72
C GLN A 333 -33.64 -31.58 -7.24
N ALA A 334 -33.43 -30.42 -6.64
CA ALA A 334 -34.22 -29.96 -5.51
C ALA A 334 -34.25 -28.44 -5.51
N SER A 335 -35.39 -27.92 -5.95
CA SER A 335 -35.89 -26.57 -5.74
C SER A 335 -36.07 -26.29 -4.25
N GLY A 336 -35.64 -25.10 -3.81
CA GLY A 336 -35.88 -24.61 -2.45
C GLY A 336 -35.78 -23.10 -2.40
N THR A 337 -36.90 -22.44 -2.67
CA THR A 337 -37.18 -21.03 -2.38
C THR A 337 -37.32 -20.81 -0.88
N THR A 338 -36.57 -19.87 -0.30
CA THR A 338 -36.97 -19.08 0.88
C THR A 338 -36.18 -17.76 0.84
N ASP A 339 -36.81 -16.64 0.52
CA ASP A 339 -37.66 -15.78 1.35
C ASP A 339 -36.84 -14.73 2.13
N SER A 340 -37.17 -13.48 1.82
CA SER A 340 -36.48 -12.25 2.19
C SER A 340 -36.97 -11.75 3.54
N GLY A 341 -36.11 -11.83 4.57
CA GLY A 341 -36.36 -11.28 5.90
C GLY A 341 -35.77 -9.88 6.06
N PHE A 342 -36.60 -8.88 5.78
CA PHE A 342 -36.41 -7.46 6.07
C PHE A 342 -36.54 -7.23 7.59
N TRP A 343 -35.51 -6.69 8.24
CA TRP A 343 -35.62 -6.17 9.62
C TRP A 343 -35.16 -4.73 9.64
N SER A 344 -36.14 -3.84 9.81
CA SER A 344 -35.98 -2.47 10.27
C SER A 344 -36.09 -2.50 11.78
N ASP A 345 -35.14 -1.91 12.49
CA ASP A 345 -35.34 -1.48 13.87
C ASP A 345 -34.76 -0.08 14.05
N ASP A 346 -35.69 0.86 14.13
CA ASP A 346 -35.56 2.17 14.75
C ASP A 346 -35.46 1.98 16.27
N GLN A 347 -34.38 2.47 16.90
CA GLN A 347 -34.47 2.99 18.27
C GLN A 347 -33.49 4.15 18.51
N PRO A 348 -33.88 5.13 19.35
CA PRO A 348 -33.21 6.42 19.46
C PRO A 348 -32.03 6.40 20.44
N ALA A 349 -31.02 7.24 20.16
CA ALA A 349 -29.87 7.45 21.01
C ALA A 349 -30.20 8.25 22.30
N PRO A 350 -29.62 7.91 23.46
CA PRO A 350 -29.69 8.73 24.67
C PRO A 350 -28.71 9.93 24.63
N PRO A 351 -28.94 10.97 25.45
CA PRO A 351 -28.30 12.28 25.31
C PRO A 351 -26.86 12.32 25.84
N ILE A 352 -26.02 13.09 25.15
CA ILE A 352 -24.63 13.38 25.51
C ILE A 352 -24.60 14.62 26.42
N SER A 353 -23.94 14.51 27.58
CA SER A 353 -23.55 15.64 28.45
C SER A 353 -22.05 15.94 28.35
N PRO A 354 -21.60 17.17 28.67
CA PRO A 354 -20.53 17.83 27.92
C PRO A 354 -19.15 17.86 28.59
N VAL A 355 -18.13 17.88 27.72
CA VAL A 355 -16.94 18.74 27.65
C VAL A 355 -16.15 19.00 28.95
N VAL A 356 -14.90 18.53 28.97
CA VAL A 356 -13.82 19.10 29.79
C VAL A 356 -12.77 19.70 28.86
N ALA A 357 -12.54 21.01 29.03
CA ALA A 357 -11.57 21.81 28.29
C ALA A 357 -10.14 21.55 28.79
N ILE A 358 -9.17 21.45 27.87
CA ILE A 358 -7.74 21.48 28.18
C ILE A 358 -7.12 22.65 27.41
N MET A 359 -6.41 23.51 28.16
CA MET A 359 -5.77 24.74 27.69
C MET A 359 -4.49 24.45 26.88
N PRO A 360 -4.10 25.33 25.94
CA PRO A 360 -2.90 25.14 25.13
C PRO A 360 -1.65 25.70 25.82
N MET A 361 -0.53 25.00 25.65
CA MET A 361 0.81 25.56 25.86
C MET A 361 1.46 25.93 24.53
N ASP A 362 1.73 27.22 24.40
CA ASP A 362 2.64 27.83 23.43
C ASP A 362 4.07 27.28 23.58
N ARG A 363 4.70 26.90 22.46
CA ARG A 363 6.14 27.11 22.24
C ARG A 363 6.46 27.27 20.75
N SER A 364 6.67 28.52 20.36
CA SER A 364 7.52 28.92 19.23
C SER A 364 8.93 28.34 19.34
N LYS A 365 9.51 27.95 18.20
CA LYS A 365 10.90 28.28 17.84
C LYS A 365 11.16 28.04 16.34
N THR A 366 11.50 29.15 15.69
CA THR A 366 12.19 29.30 14.40
C THR A 366 13.63 28.80 14.46
N ILE A 367 14.16 28.32 13.33
CA ILE A 367 15.57 28.15 12.86
C ILE A 367 15.46 27.30 11.57
N SER A 368 16.19 27.45 10.47
CA SER A 368 16.98 28.49 9.81
C SER A 368 17.15 27.99 8.36
N ASN A 369 17.22 28.90 7.39
CA ASN A 369 17.52 28.59 6.00
C ASN A 369 18.96 28.06 5.86
N ASP A 370 19.13 26.96 5.14
CA ASP A 370 20.37 26.63 4.45
C ASP A 370 20.05 26.24 3.00
N GLU A 371 20.63 27.01 2.08
CA GLU A 371 20.64 26.80 0.64
C GLU A 371 21.66 25.69 0.31
N ASP A 372 21.20 24.59 -0.28
CA ASP A 372 21.86 23.92 -1.42
C ASP A 372 21.08 22.67 -1.82
N SER A 373 20.20 22.79 -2.82
CA SER A 373 19.67 21.63 -3.54
C SER A 373 19.27 22.01 -4.97
N SER A 374 20.26 22.16 -5.83
CA SER A 374 20.10 22.32 -7.29
C SER A 374 19.68 21.03 -7.99
N LEU A 375 18.72 20.29 -7.41
CA LEU A 375 18.05 19.16 -8.05
C LEU A 375 16.79 19.66 -8.77
N GLY A 376 17.02 20.17 -9.99
CA GLY A 376 16.08 20.35 -11.10
C GLY A 376 14.65 20.70 -10.74
N THR A 377 14.31 21.98 -10.77
CA THR A 377 12.93 22.46 -10.83
C THR A 377 12.24 21.80 -12.05
N PHE A 378 11.00 21.33 -11.90
CA PHE A 378 10.21 20.79 -13.02
C PHE A 378 9.14 21.81 -13.41
N LEU A 379 8.84 21.89 -14.71
CA LEU A 379 7.79 22.73 -15.28
C LEU A 379 6.63 21.86 -15.76
N VAL A 380 5.40 22.36 -15.63
CA VAL A 380 4.24 21.74 -16.26
C VAL A 380 4.13 22.24 -17.69
N LEU A 381 4.42 21.37 -18.66
CA LEU A 381 4.19 21.61 -20.09
C LEU A 381 2.74 21.26 -20.44
N GLU A 382 2.01 22.24 -20.95
CA GLU A 382 0.67 22.09 -21.49
C GLU A 382 0.70 22.14 -23.03
N TYR A 383 -0.02 21.24 -23.69
CA TYR A 383 -0.22 21.28 -25.14
C TYR A 383 -1.70 21.47 -25.44
N VAL A 384 -2.01 22.54 -26.16
CA VAL A 384 -3.34 22.82 -26.68
C VAL A 384 -3.29 22.67 -28.20
N SER A 385 -4.05 21.71 -28.71
CA SER A 385 -4.15 21.48 -30.15
C SER A 385 -4.89 22.65 -30.80
N THR A 386 -4.26 23.27 -31.81
CA THR A 386 -4.82 24.37 -32.59
C THR A 386 -5.74 23.90 -33.72
N SER A 387 -5.82 22.59 -34.00
CA SER A 387 -6.72 22.07 -35.06
C SER A 387 -8.18 22.21 -34.62
N GLY A 388 -8.89 23.14 -35.27
CA GLY A 388 -10.16 23.71 -34.83
C GLY A 388 -11.32 22.74 -34.55
N ARG A 389 -12.27 23.29 -33.77
CA ARG A 389 -13.65 22.82 -33.48
C ARG A 389 -13.89 21.73 -32.44
N SER A 390 -12.88 21.22 -31.74
CA SER A 390 -13.12 20.46 -30.51
C SER A 390 -12.31 21.04 -29.36
N LYS A 391 -12.91 21.16 -28.16
CA LYS A 391 -12.17 21.44 -26.92
C LYS A 391 -11.17 20.30 -26.73
N GLY A 392 -9.96 20.46 -27.27
CA GLY A 392 -8.91 19.46 -27.19
C GLY A 392 -8.59 19.16 -25.72
N PHE A 393 -8.39 17.88 -25.40
CA PHE A 393 -7.90 17.49 -24.08
C PHE A 393 -6.51 18.09 -23.85
N CYS A 394 -6.41 19.03 -22.91
CA CYS A 394 -5.12 19.56 -22.46
C CYS A 394 -4.32 18.41 -21.84
N ARG A 395 -3.18 18.08 -22.45
CA ARG A 395 -2.22 17.13 -21.88
C ARG A 395 -1.20 17.90 -21.06
N LYS A 396 -1.05 17.51 -19.79
CA LYS A 396 -0.04 18.06 -18.87
C LYS A 396 1.13 17.08 -18.76
N LEU A 397 2.34 17.56 -19.02
CA LEU A 397 3.58 16.79 -18.92
C LEU A 397 4.53 17.50 -17.96
N LEU A 398 5.25 16.74 -17.14
CA LEU A 398 6.35 17.29 -16.34
C LEU A 398 7.63 17.28 -17.17
N VAL A 399 8.24 18.44 -17.36
CA VAL A 399 9.48 18.60 -18.10
C VAL A 399 10.56 19.24 -17.22
N PRO A 400 11.85 18.87 -17.40
CA PRO A 400 12.95 19.55 -16.73
C PRO A 400 12.97 21.06 -17.05
N HIS A 401 13.49 21.86 -16.14
CA HIS A 401 13.79 23.27 -16.39
C HIS A 401 14.98 23.37 -17.37
N TYR A 402 14.70 23.67 -18.64
CA TYR A 402 15.73 23.90 -19.65
C TYR A 402 16.05 25.38 -19.71
N THR A 403 17.27 25.78 -19.37
CA THR A 403 17.72 27.19 -19.43
C THR A 403 17.83 27.75 -20.85
N ASP A 404 17.81 26.88 -21.86
CA ASP A 404 17.87 27.23 -23.28
C ASP A 404 16.51 27.03 -23.97
N TYR A 405 16.08 28.04 -24.73
CA TYR A 405 14.79 28.05 -25.42
C TYR A 405 14.70 26.94 -26.48
N GLU A 406 15.76 26.77 -27.27
CA GLU A 406 15.79 25.77 -28.35
C GLU A 406 15.75 24.35 -27.78
N ALA A 407 16.46 24.11 -26.68
CA ALA A 407 16.42 22.85 -25.94
C ALA A 407 15.01 22.56 -25.41
N MET A 408 14.30 23.58 -24.89
CA MET A 408 12.90 23.42 -24.45
C MET A 408 11.98 23.07 -25.62
N ILE A 409 12.09 23.76 -26.76
CA ILE A 409 11.30 23.48 -27.97
C ILE A 409 11.61 22.07 -28.52
N ALA A 410 12.88 21.67 -28.59
CA ALA A 410 13.28 20.34 -29.02
C ALA A 410 12.73 19.25 -28.09
N HIS A 411 12.73 19.49 -26.78
CA HIS A 411 12.12 18.59 -25.80
C HIS A 411 10.61 18.45 -25.99
N CYS A 412 9.91 19.58 -26.22
CA CYS A 412 8.48 19.60 -26.50
C CYS A 412 8.15 18.73 -27.72
N LYS A 413 8.90 18.87 -28.82
CA LYS A 413 8.74 18.04 -30.03
C LYS A 413 8.99 16.56 -29.79
N HIS A 414 10.00 16.24 -28.98
CA HIS A 414 10.31 14.85 -28.65
C HIS A 414 9.20 14.20 -27.80
N LYS A 415 8.59 14.97 -26.87
CA LYS A 415 7.56 14.46 -25.95
C LYS A 415 6.15 14.47 -26.53
N ILE A 416 5.83 15.43 -27.40
CA ILE A 416 4.49 15.61 -27.97
C ILE A 416 4.54 15.13 -29.42
N SER A 417 4.04 13.92 -29.65
CA SER A 417 4.05 13.28 -30.98
C SER A 417 3.39 14.13 -32.09
N ALA A 418 2.40 14.96 -31.73
CA ALA A 418 1.72 15.86 -32.66
C ALA A 418 2.61 17.01 -33.17
N LEU A 419 3.71 17.32 -32.47
CA LEU A 419 4.65 18.38 -32.85
C LEU A 419 5.85 17.85 -33.64
N LYS A 420 5.94 16.53 -33.88
CA LYS A 420 7.12 15.89 -34.47
C LYS A 420 7.49 16.50 -35.83
N ASP A 421 6.48 16.77 -36.66
CA ASP A 421 6.64 17.27 -38.02
C ASP A 421 6.51 18.80 -38.14
N VAL A 422 6.27 19.51 -37.03
CA VAL A 422 6.15 20.97 -37.02
C VAL A 422 7.56 21.61 -37.00
N PRO A 423 7.90 22.52 -37.93
CA PRO A 423 9.17 23.24 -37.90
C PRO A 423 9.40 23.99 -36.57
N ASN A 424 10.65 24.05 -36.07
CA ASN A 424 10.92 24.69 -34.78
C ASN A 424 10.54 26.18 -34.76
N ASN A 425 10.73 26.88 -35.88
CA ASN A 425 10.34 28.28 -36.04
C ASN A 425 8.82 28.51 -36.13
N LYS A 426 8.02 27.44 -36.10
CA LYS A 426 6.56 27.47 -36.02
C LYS A 426 6.04 27.13 -34.64
N LEU A 427 6.92 26.90 -33.66
CA LEU A 427 6.54 26.63 -32.28
C LEU A 427 6.88 27.83 -31.42
N ALA A 428 5.96 28.20 -30.54
CA ALA A 428 6.14 29.25 -29.56
C ALA A 428 5.72 28.75 -28.17
N LEU A 429 6.26 29.40 -27.14
CA LEU A 429 5.94 29.15 -25.74
C LEU A 429 5.09 30.29 -25.19
N ARG A 430 4.15 30.00 -24.32
CA ARG A 430 3.35 31.02 -23.61
C ARG A 430 3.05 30.63 -22.18
N SER A 431 2.81 31.60 -21.30
CA SER A 431 2.47 31.35 -19.89
C SER A 431 1.52 32.41 -19.32
N ARG A 432 0.79 32.05 -18.25
CA ARG A 432 -0.07 32.97 -17.44
C ARG A 432 0.59 33.46 -16.16
N ASN A 433 1.78 32.95 -15.87
CA ASN A 433 2.43 33.10 -14.57
C ASN A 433 3.66 34.02 -14.63
N LEU A 434 3.72 34.90 -15.63
CA LEU A 434 4.77 35.90 -15.71
C LEU A 434 4.44 37.11 -14.80
N PRO A 435 5.40 37.61 -14.00
CA PRO A 435 5.18 38.75 -13.13
C PRO A 435 4.67 39.97 -13.91
N GLY A 436 3.59 40.59 -13.43
CA GLY A 436 2.96 41.76 -14.07
C GLY A 436 1.95 41.43 -15.18
N HIS A 437 1.78 40.15 -15.52
CA HIS A 437 0.79 39.67 -16.49
C HIS A 437 -0.06 38.53 -15.89
N GLU A 438 -0.30 38.56 -14.58
CA GLU A 438 -1.08 37.53 -13.91
C GLU A 438 -2.49 37.51 -14.51
N ARG A 439 -2.87 36.38 -15.13
CA ARG A 439 -4.16 36.09 -15.82
C ARG A 439 -4.19 36.34 -17.34
N GLU A 440 -3.15 36.90 -17.95
CA GLU A 440 -3.04 37.04 -19.40
C GLU A 440 -2.15 35.93 -19.98
N MET A 441 -2.47 35.41 -21.18
CA MET A 441 -1.57 34.50 -21.89
C MET A 441 -0.52 35.33 -22.61
N VAL A 442 0.72 35.31 -22.13
CA VAL A 442 1.83 36.05 -22.73
C VAL A 442 2.74 35.10 -23.49
N GLU A 443 3.02 35.42 -24.75
CA GLU A 443 4.02 34.72 -25.56
C GLU A 443 5.43 35.03 -25.06
N ILE A 444 6.26 34.00 -24.99
CA ILE A 444 7.64 34.06 -24.53
C ILE A 444 8.53 33.86 -25.75
N ASP A 445 9.10 34.96 -26.23
CA ASP A 445 10.11 34.92 -27.28
C ASP A 445 11.45 34.35 -26.75
N LYS A 446 12.35 34.07 -27.70
CA LYS A 446 13.67 33.49 -27.42
C LYS A 446 14.53 34.37 -26.51
N ASP A 447 14.46 35.69 -26.68
CA ASP A 447 15.31 36.65 -25.96
C ASP A 447 14.82 36.88 -24.52
N SER A 448 13.51 36.73 -24.30
CA SER A 448 12.83 36.90 -23.02
C SER A 448 12.80 35.62 -22.18
N TYR A 449 13.02 34.45 -22.81
CA TYR A 449 12.93 33.15 -22.15
C TYR A 449 13.82 33.01 -20.92
N THR A 450 15.09 33.43 -21.01
CA THR A 450 16.05 33.32 -19.89
C THR A 450 15.59 34.07 -18.64
N LYS A 451 14.83 35.15 -18.80
CA LYS A 451 14.24 35.90 -17.67
C LYS A 451 12.93 35.27 -17.23
N ALA A 452 12.06 34.92 -18.18
CA ALA A 452 10.77 34.32 -17.95
C ALA A 452 10.88 33.03 -17.13
N ILE A 453 11.87 32.18 -17.46
CA ILE A 453 12.01 30.83 -16.93
C ILE A 453 12.15 30.77 -15.40
N LEU A 454 12.72 31.81 -14.78
CA LEU A 454 12.84 31.93 -13.32
C LEU A 454 11.48 32.00 -12.61
N HIS A 455 10.43 32.36 -13.34
CA HIS A 455 9.07 32.55 -12.82
C HIS A 455 8.06 31.53 -13.40
N LEU A 456 8.48 30.70 -14.36
CA LEU A 456 7.59 29.72 -14.95
C LEU A 456 7.30 28.60 -13.94
N ASN A 457 6.01 28.36 -13.69
CA ASN A 457 5.51 27.13 -13.06
C ASN A 457 4.81 26.23 -14.09
N ASN A 458 4.28 26.83 -15.14
CA ASN A 458 3.65 26.21 -16.28
C ASN A 458 4.05 26.93 -17.57
N VAL A 459 4.21 26.17 -18.63
CA VAL A 459 4.46 26.68 -19.97
C VAL A 459 3.58 25.92 -20.95
N GLU A 460 2.99 26.64 -21.89
CA GLU A 460 2.20 26.05 -22.96
C GLU A 460 2.96 26.17 -24.27
N VAL A 461 3.04 25.08 -25.02
CA VAL A 461 3.59 25.09 -26.38
C VAL A 461 2.46 25.12 -27.39
N PHE A 462 2.54 26.04 -28.35
CA PHE A 462 1.54 26.21 -29.41
C PHE A 462 2.20 26.39 -30.77
N VAL A 463 1.42 26.18 -31.83
CA VAL A 463 1.85 26.31 -33.22
C VAL A 463 1.44 27.69 -33.73
N LEU A 464 2.40 28.46 -34.25
CA LEU A 464 2.16 29.74 -34.91
C LEU A 464 1.42 29.52 -36.22
N GLU A 465 0.29 30.21 -36.42
CA GLU A 465 -0.40 30.23 -37.71
C GLU A 465 0.46 31.01 -38.72
N ASP A 466 0.47 30.58 -39.99
CA ASP A 466 1.02 31.42 -41.06
C ASP A 466 0.13 32.67 -41.14
N ASP A 467 0.72 33.87 -40.98
CA ASP A 467 0.06 35.13 -41.31
C ASP A 467 -0.27 35.09 -42.81
N GLY A 468 -1.50 34.67 -43.13
CA GLY A 468 -2.01 34.55 -44.50
C GLY A 468 -2.37 35.89 -45.12
#